data_AF-A0A1G2VUF3-F1
#
_entry.id   AF-A0A1G2VUF3-F1
#
_cell.length_a   1.000
_cell.length_b   1.000
_cell.length_c   1.000
_cell.angle_alpha   90.00
_cell.angle_beta   90.00
_cell.angle_gamma   90.00
#
_symmetry.space_group_name_H-M   'P 1'
#
loop_
_entity.id
_entity.type
_entity.pdbx_description
1 polymer ?
#
loop_
_entity_poly.entity_id
_entity_poly.type
_entity_poly.pdbx_seq_one_letter_code
_entity_poly.pdbx_strand_id
1 'polypeptide(L)'
;KVSHNNAKCVACYLCPTVCPAKCITVEAGEDANHDKFAATYEIDMLRCIFCGYCVEACPVDALKMTGEFELANYRREDFIFTKERLLEKK
;
A
#
# COMPACT_ATOMS: atom_id res chain seq x y z
N LYS A 1 0.49 -0.91 19.22
CA LYS A 1 0.95 -0.17 18.02
C LYS A 1 -0.28 0.16 17.22
N VAL A 2 -0.53 1.45 17.00
CA VAL A 2 -1.83 2.03 16.63
C VAL A 2 -2.31 1.48 15.29
N SER A 3 -3.46 0.80 15.30
CA SER A 3 -4.12 0.28 14.12
C SER A 3 -5.27 1.20 13.73
N HIS A 4 -5.02 2.16 12.84
CA HIS A 4 -6.08 2.99 12.28
C HIS A 4 -6.89 2.16 11.27
N ASN A 5 -8.14 1.85 11.59
CA ASN A 5 -9.05 1.06 10.75
C ASN A 5 -8.44 -0.29 10.27
N ASN A 6 -7.89 -1.09 11.20
CA ASN A 6 -7.17 -2.35 10.91
C ASN A 6 -5.93 -2.23 10.00
N ALA A 7 -5.52 -1.02 9.61
CA ALA A 7 -4.29 -0.80 8.88
C ALA A 7 -3.07 -0.78 9.81
N LYS A 8 -2.00 -1.47 9.41
CA LYS A 8 -0.71 -1.46 10.12
C LYS A 8 0.25 -0.36 9.63
N CYS A 9 -0.05 0.26 8.49
CA CYS A 9 0.84 1.24 7.85
C CYS A 9 0.93 2.54 8.67
N VAL A 10 2.16 2.95 8.99
CA VAL A 10 2.48 4.17 9.76
C VAL A 10 2.97 5.32 8.89
N ALA A 11 2.73 5.26 7.56
CA ALA A 11 3.17 6.25 6.59
C ALA A 11 4.67 6.63 6.71
N CYS A 12 5.56 5.64 6.78
CA CYS A 12 7.01 5.84 6.87
C CYS A 12 7.70 6.14 5.53
N TYR A 13 6.98 6.05 4.40
CA TYR A 13 7.47 6.30 3.04
C TYR A 13 8.64 5.40 2.56
N LEU A 14 8.95 4.30 3.26
CA LEU A 14 9.99 3.36 2.80
C LEU A 14 9.57 2.62 1.53
N CYS A 15 8.31 2.17 1.43
CA CYS A 15 7.82 1.45 0.25
C CYS A 15 7.83 2.27 -1.05
N PRO A 16 7.37 3.54 -1.12
CA PRO A 16 7.52 4.34 -2.34
C PRO A 16 8.98 4.68 -2.66
N THR A 17 9.83 4.81 -1.63
CA THR A 17 11.25 5.14 -1.81
C THR A 17 12.04 3.98 -2.42
N VAL A 18 11.80 2.76 -1.97
CA VAL A 18 12.48 1.56 -2.50
C VAL A 18 11.88 1.07 -3.83
N CYS A 19 10.69 1.53 -4.19
CA CYS A 19 9.98 1.04 -5.37
C CYS A 19 10.72 1.41 -6.67
N PRO A 20 11.26 0.44 -7.43
CA PRO A 20 12.02 0.74 -8.66
C PRO A 20 11.10 1.31 -9.76
N ALA A 21 9.83 0.92 -9.77
CA ALA A 21 8.84 1.37 -10.75
C ALA A 21 8.14 2.69 -10.36
N LYS A 22 8.39 3.21 -9.15
CA LYS A 22 7.73 4.41 -8.61
C LYS A 22 6.20 4.36 -8.75
N CYS A 23 5.60 3.22 -8.39
CA CYS A 23 4.16 2.96 -8.57
C CYS A 23 3.33 3.13 -7.28
N ILE A 24 3.96 3.48 -6.16
CA ILE A 24 3.29 3.60 -4.86
C ILE A 24 3.17 5.09 -4.51
N THR A 25 1.96 5.52 -4.16
CA THR A 25 1.68 6.85 -3.62
C THR A 25 1.23 6.72 -2.18
N VAL A 26 1.84 7.49 -1.28
CA VAL A 26 1.49 7.51 0.15
C VAL A 26 1.31 8.97 0.56
N GLU A 27 0.28 9.26 1.34
CA GLU A 27 0.12 10.53 2.03
C GLU A 27 -0.17 10.26 3.50
N ALA A 28 0.54 10.96 4.39
CA ALA A 28 0.40 10.81 5.83
C ALA A 28 -0.75 11.69 6.34
N GLY A 29 -1.61 11.10 7.16
CA GLY A 29 -2.51 11.81 8.06
C GLY A 29 -1.98 11.73 9.49
N GLU A 30 -2.47 12.63 10.33
CA GLU A 30 -2.17 12.68 11.76
C GLU A 30 -3.50 12.73 12.52
N ASP A 31 -3.62 11.92 13.57
CA ASP A 31 -4.83 11.87 14.39
C ASP A 31 -4.74 12.80 15.62
N ALA A 32 -5.80 12.81 16.43
CA ALA A 32 -5.85 13.63 17.65
C ALA A 32 -4.78 13.26 18.70
N ASN A 33 -4.21 12.06 18.61
CA ASN A 33 -3.15 11.58 19.50
C ASN A 33 -1.74 11.83 18.91
N HIS A 34 -1.63 12.55 17.79
CA HIS A 34 -0.40 12.78 17.03
C HIS A 34 0.22 11.48 16.47
N ASP A 35 -0.59 10.42 16.32
CA ASP A 35 -0.17 9.20 15.67
C ASP A 35 -0.29 9.33 14.14
N LYS A 36 0.78 8.97 13.44
CA LYS A 36 0.81 8.99 11.97
C LYS A 36 0.14 7.76 11.39
N PHE A 37 -0.69 7.97 10.38
CA PHE A 37 -1.31 6.91 9.59
C PHE A 37 -1.26 7.25 8.10
N ALA A 38 -1.43 6.26 7.23
CA ALA A 38 -1.59 6.51 5.81
C ALA A 38 -3.01 7.02 5.53
N ALA A 39 -3.16 8.32 5.25
CA ALA A 39 -4.42 8.89 4.80
C ALA A 39 -4.76 8.36 3.40
N THR A 40 -3.80 8.48 2.48
CA THR A 40 -3.85 7.94 1.13
C THR A 40 -2.79 6.85 0.99
N TYR A 41 -3.15 5.71 0.40
CA TYR A 41 -2.21 4.68 0.01
C TYR A 41 -2.69 4.05 -1.28
N GLU A 42 -1.95 4.25 -2.37
CA GLU A 42 -2.32 3.76 -3.70
C GLU A 42 -1.16 3.03 -4.36
N ILE A 43 -1.47 1.97 -5.10
CA ILE A 43 -0.51 1.26 -5.95
C ILE A 43 -1.05 1.21 -7.38
N ASP A 44 -0.28 1.74 -8.34
CA ASP A 44 -0.55 1.54 -9.77
C ASP A 44 -0.06 0.14 -10.19
N MET A 45 -0.99 -0.80 -10.30
CA MET A 45 -0.68 -2.19 -10.65
C MET A 45 -0.26 -2.38 -12.11
N LEU A 46 -0.50 -1.40 -13.00
CA LEU A 46 0.03 -1.45 -14.37
C LEU A 46 1.50 -1.06 -14.45
N ARG A 47 2.03 -0.40 -13.41
CA ARG A 47 3.45 -0.03 -13.30
C ARG A 47 4.21 -0.96 -12.37
N CYS A 48 3.52 -1.59 -11.41
CA CYS A 48 4.14 -2.55 -10.50
C CYS A 48 4.78 -3.71 -11.27
N ILE A 49 6.04 -4.01 -10.95
CA ILE A 49 6.79 -5.14 -11.53
C ILE A 49 6.86 -6.36 -10.60
N PHE A 50 6.06 -6.36 -9.52
CA PHE A 50 5.96 -7.48 -8.57
C PHE A 50 7.30 -7.95 -7.96
N CYS A 51 8.25 -7.02 -7.76
CA CYS A 51 9.59 -7.34 -7.27
C CYS A 51 9.69 -7.67 -5.77
N GLY A 52 8.67 -7.35 -4.96
CA GLY A 52 8.66 -7.66 -3.52
C GLY A 52 9.39 -6.66 -2.60
N TYR A 53 10.16 -5.70 -3.12
CA TYR A 53 10.95 -4.78 -2.28
C TYR A 53 10.12 -3.95 -1.29
N CYS A 54 8.89 -3.60 -1.65
CA CYS A 54 7.99 -2.88 -0.74
C CYS A 54 7.57 -3.70 0.49
N VAL A 55 7.55 -5.04 0.38
CA VAL A 55 7.27 -5.96 1.49
C VAL A 55 8.49 -6.05 2.40
N GLU A 56 9.68 -6.27 1.82
CA GLU A 56 10.93 -6.39 2.58
C GLU A 56 11.31 -5.09 3.30
N ALA A 57 11.07 -3.94 2.67
CA ALA A 57 11.36 -2.64 3.26
C ALA A 57 10.38 -2.24 4.37
N CYS A 58 9.26 -2.93 4.56
CA CYS A 58 8.23 -2.53 5.51
C CYS A 58 8.61 -2.94 6.94
N PRO A 59 8.85 -2.00 7.88
CA PRO A 59 9.30 -2.33 9.23
C PRO A 59 8.20 -2.87 10.16
N VAL A 60 6.95 -2.88 9.69
CA VAL A 60 5.75 -3.23 10.46
C VAL A 60 4.87 -4.26 9.75
N ASP A 61 5.37 -4.86 8.66
CA ASP A 61 4.65 -5.86 7.86
C ASP A 61 3.24 -5.41 7.46
N ALA A 62 3.13 -4.17 6.97
CA ALA A 62 1.86 -3.58 6.55
C ALA A 62 1.41 -4.02 5.16
N LEU A 63 2.35 -4.44 4.30
CA LEU A 63 2.06 -4.92 2.95
C LEU A 63 2.59 -6.36 2.81
N LYS A 64 1.86 -7.20 2.09
CA LYS A 64 2.25 -8.57 1.80
C LYS A 64 1.90 -8.91 0.36
N MET A 65 2.76 -9.69 -0.31
CA MET A 65 2.40 -10.30 -1.59
C MET A 65 1.54 -11.55 -1.34
N THR A 66 0.39 -11.59 -2.00
CA THR A 66 -0.49 -12.76 -2.01
C THR A 66 -0.11 -13.67 -3.18
N GLY A 67 -0.73 -14.86 -3.24
CA GLY A 67 -0.67 -15.74 -4.40
C GLY A 67 -1.73 -15.42 -5.46
N GLU A 68 -2.46 -14.30 -5.35
CA GLU A 68 -3.48 -13.94 -6.33
C GLU A 68 -2.82 -13.41 -7.60
N PHE A 69 -3.04 -14.10 -8.72
CA PHE A 69 -2.50 -13.73 -10.03
C PHE A 69 -3.60 -13.37 -11.05
N GLU A 70 -4.86 -13.72 -10.78
CA GLU A 70 -6.01 -13.45 -11.64
C GLU A 70 -6.52 -12.01 -11.48
N LEU A 71 -5.66 -11.03 -11.79
CA LEU A 71 -5.92 -9.60 -11.58
C LEU A 71 -6.43 -8.89 -12.85
N ALA A 72 -6.77 -9.63 -13.91
CA ALA A 72 -7.21 -9.06 -15.18
C ALA A 72 -8.48 -8.22 -15.00
N ASN A 73 -8.48 -7.02 -15.59
CA ASN A 73 -9.63 -6.13 -15.59
C ASN A 73 -9.69 -5.32 -16.89
N TYR A 74 -10.81 -4.66 -17.15
CA TYR A 74 -11.12 -4.04 -18.44
C TYR A 74 -10.71 -2.57 -18.52
N ARG A 75 -10.69 -1.85 -17.39
CA ARG A 75 -10.41 -0.42 -17.36
C ARG A 75 -9.11 -0.11 -16.63
N ARG A 76 -8.44 0.97 -17.03
CA ARG A 76 -7.18 1.40 -16.40
C ARG A 76 -7.38 1.74 -14.92
N GLU A 77 -8.50 2.39 -14.59
CA GLU A 77 -8.83 2.82 -13.23
C GLU A 77 -8.91 1.62 -12.27
N ASP A 78 -9.32 0.44 -12.76
CA ASP A 78 -9.44 -0.76 -11.95
C ASP A 78 -8.09 -1.37 -11.56
N PHE A 79 -6.97 -0.84 -12.07
CA PHE A 79 -5.62 -1.24 -11.67
C PHE A 79 -4.98 -0.28 -10.67
N ILE A 80 -5.69 0.79 -10.26
CA ILE A 80 -5.28 1.62 -9.13
C ILE A 80 -5.84 0.98 -7.87
N PHE A 81 -4.95 0.43 -7.06
CA PHE A 81 -5.31 -0.26 -5.83
C PHE A 81 -5.26 0.74 -4.69
N THR A 82 -6.43 1.22 -4.25
CA THR A 82 -6.55 2.15 -3.13
C THR A 82 -6.40 1.44 -1.79
N LYS A 83 -6.23 2.23 -0.74
CA LYS A 83 -6.10 1.77 0.65
C LYS A 83 -7.26 0.87 1.04
N GLU A 84 -8.48 1.24 0.69
CA GLU A 84 -9.70 0.51 1.02
C GLU A 84 -9.65 -0.88 0.39
N ARG A 85 -9.34 -0.95 -0.91
CA ARG A 85 -9.21 -2.21 -1.66
C ARG A 85 -8.12 -3.12 -1.11
N LEU A 86 -7.00 -2.55 -0.64
CA LEU A 86 -5.90 -3.32 -0.06
C LEU A 86 -6.22 -3.88 1.34
N LEU A 87 -7.19 -3.28 2.04
CA LEU A 87 -7.63 -3.72 3.37
C LEU A 87 -8.81 -4.71 3.31
N GLU A 88 -9.49 -4.82 2.17
CA GLU A 88 -10.51 -5.84 1.95
C GLU A 88 -9.91 -7.24 2.10
N LYS A 89 -10.43 -8.02 3.05
CA LYS A 89 -10.06 -9.43 3.19
C LYS A 89 -10.82 -10.22 2.12
N LYS A 90 -10.09 -10.77 1.16
CA LYS A 90 -10.57 -11.89 0.34
C LYS A 90 -10.18 -13.22 0.96
#